data_AF-A0A535B6X4-F1
#
_entry.id   AF-A0A535B6X4-F1
#
_cell.length_a   1.000
_cell.length_b   1.000
_cell.length_c   1.000
_cell.angle_alpha   90.00
_cell.angle_beta   90.00
_cell.angle_gamma   90.00
#
_symmetry.space_group_name_H-M   'P 1'
#
loop_
_entity.id
_entity.type
_entity.pdbx_description
1 polymer ?
#
loop_
_entity_poly.entity_id
_entity_poly.type
_entity_poly.pdbx_seq_one_letter_code
_entity_poly.pdbx_strand_id
1 'polypeptide(L)'
;MGRLAVLLAVVSLLALLALACADENKAPAGSQLDASPSERRAAAGKAVAPADQDAYRKSIAGRGIVQETCAYESDAAIADCGERGRFALEPPPSGLDASCVVGLSASSPVFVLCTAGAESKFYQVGT
;
A
#
# COMPACT_ATOMS: atom_id res chain seq x y z
N MET A 1 -7.09 29.85 -50.37
CA MET A 1 -5.76 30.47 -50.11
C MET A 1 -6.00 31.85 -49.53
N GLY A 2 -5.46 32.17 -48.35
CA GLY A 2 -5.58 33.52 -47.77
C GLY A 2 -5.31 33.65 -46.27
N ARG A 3 -4.04 33.46 -45.86
CA ARG A 3 -3.28 34.23 -44.84
C ARG A 3 -3.86 34.33 -43.41
N LEU A 4 -3.31 33.58 -42.44
CA LEU A 4 -2.22 33.96 -41.50
C LEU A 4 -2.60 34.99 -40.41
N ALA A 5 -2.85 34.44 -39.21
CA ALA A 5 -2.33 34.80 -37.87
C ALA A 5 -1.93 36.25 -37.53
N VAL A 6 -2.51 36.80 -36.45
CA VAL A 6 -1.91 37.73 -35.44
C VAL A 6 -2.78 37.63 -34.16
N LEU A 7 -2.39 36.86 -33.14
CA LEU A 7 -1.66 37.24 -31.90
C LEU A 7 -2.44 38.11 -30.89
N LEU A 8 -2.66 37.51 -29.72
CA LEU A 8 -2.49 38.06 -28.36
C LEU A 8 -2.97 39.50 -28.04
N ALA A 9 -4.03 39.57 -27.23
CA ALA A 9 -4.17 40.53 -26.13
C ALA A 9 -5.03 39.84 -25.05
N VAL A 10 -4.45 39.17 -24.05
CA VAL A 10 -3.89 39.77 -22.82
C VAL A 10 -4.99 40.46 -22.01
N VAL A 11 -5.50 39.70 -21.03
CA VAL A 11 -5.61 40.09 -19.61
C VAL A 11 -6.89 40.82 -19.15
N SER A 12 -7.45 40.21 -18.09
CA SER A 12 -8.28 40.79 -17.04
C SER A 12 -9.75 41.07 -17.35
N LEU A 13 -10.64 40.28 -16.76
CA LEU A 13 -11.31 40.77 -15.55
C LEU A 13 -11.88 39.60 -14.73
N LEU A 14 -11.56 39.62 -13.44
CA LEU A 14 -12.09 38.76 -12.41
C LEU A 14 -13.60 38.98 -12.20
N ALA A 15 -14.18 37.93 -11.62
CA ALA A 15 -15.34 37.92 -10.71
C ALA A 15 -16.73 37.82 -11.38
N LEU A 16 -17.44 36.73 -11.11
CA LEU A 16 -18.38 36.68 -9.97
C LEU A 16 -19.05 35.29 -9.91
N LEU A 17 -18.83 34.62 -8.77
CA LEU A 17 -19.72 33.75 -8.01
C LEU A 17 -20.74 32.86 -8.75
N ALA A 18 -20.49 31.54 -8.68
CA ALA A 18 -21.56 30.57 -8.44
C ALA A 18 -21.26 29.84 -7.12
N LEU A 19 -21.74 30.42 -6.02
CA LEU A 19 -21.86 29.78 -4.72
C LEU A 19 -23.07 28.83 -4.79
N ALA A 20 -22.85 27.51 -4.77
CA ALA A 20 -23.91 26.54 -4.49
C ALA A 20 -23.33 25.29 -3.82
N CYS A 21 -23.44 25.32 -2.49
CA CYS A 21 -23.37 24.29 -1.46
C CYS A 21 -23.37 22.81 -1.92
N ALA A 22 -22.45 22.00 -1.36
CA ALA A 22 -22.80 20.82 -0.56
C ALA A 22 -21.54 20.11 -0.02
N ASP A 23 -21.43 20.08 1.30
CA ASP A 23 -20.77 19.04 2.11
C ASP A 23 -19.29 18.73 1.81
N GLU A 24 -18.38 19.57 2.32
CA GLU A 24 -16.97 19.21 2.52
C GLU A 24 -16.83 18.27 3.73
N ASN A 25 -17.26 17.03 3.57
CA ASN A 25 -16.89 15.94 4.47
C ASN A 25 -16.33 14.76 3.66
N LYS A 26 -15.28 15.06 2.88
CA LYS A 26 -14.43 14.04 2.28
C LYS A 26 -13.04 14.22 2.87
N ALA A 27 -12.76 13.45 3.92
CA ALA A 27 -11.42 13.32 4.48
C ALA A 27 -10.41 13.21 3.33
N PRO A 28 -9.38 14.08 3.28
CA PRO A 28 -8.44 14.03 2.18
C PRO A 28 -7.66 12.73 2.31
N ALA A 29 -7.64 11.95 1.23
CA ALA A 29 -6.72 10.85 1.00
C ALA A 29 -5.23 11.30 0.95
N GLY A 30 -4.90 12.42 1.58
CA GLY A 30 -3.57 13.04 1.65
C GLY A 30 -2.87 12.88 3.00
N SER A 31 -3.55 12.45 4.07
CA SER A 31 -2.95 12.42 5.42
C SER A 31 -1.95 11.28 5.69
N GLN A 32 -1.78 10.30 4.80
CA GLN A 32 -0.87 9.18 5.06
C GLN A 32 0.60 9.46 4.67
N LEU A 33 0.88 10.47 3.85
CA LEU A 33 2.26 10.78 3.43
C LEU A 33 3.01 11.62 4.48
N ASP A 34 2.32 12.40 5.30
CA ASP A 34 2.92 13.22 6.35
C ASP A 34 3.03 12.50 7.71
N ALA A 35 2.49 11.28 7.81
CA ALA A 35 2.48 10.48 9.03
C ALA A 35 3.86 9.86 9.31
N SER A 36 4.28 9.88 10.58
CA SER A 36 5.50 9.21 11.03
C SER A 36 5.45 7.70 10.74
N PRO A 37 6.60 7.02 10.63
CA PRO A 37 6.63 5.56 10.41
C PRO A 37 5.83 4.77 11.45
N SER A 38 5.86 5.21 12.72
CA SER A 38 5.07 4.63 13.81
C SER A 38 3.56 4.78 13.61
N GLU A 39 3.10 5.95 13.15
CA GLU A 39 1.68 6.20 12.89
C GLU A 39 1.19 5.39 11.70
N ARG A 40 1.99 5.34 10.61
CA ARG A 40 1.70 4.46 9.47
C ARG A 40 1.60 3.00 9.89
N ARG A 41 2.52 2.53 10.74
CA ARG A 41 2.52 1.15 11.23
C ARG A 41 1.30 0.85 12.09
N ALA A 42 0.89 1.79 12.96
CA ALA A 42 -0.30 1.64 13.80
C ALA A 42 -1.61 1.59 12.99
N ALA A 43 -1.65 2.25 11.82
CA ALA A 43 -2.80 2.23 10.92
C ALA A 43 -2.85 1.00 9.98
N ALA A 44 -1.76 0.23 9.89
CA ALA A 44 -1.69 -0.96 9.03
C ALA A 44 -2.31 -2.19 9.71
N GLY A 45 -2.82 -3.12 8.90
CA GLY A 45 -3.27 -4.43 9.38
C GLY A 45 -2.09 -5.23 9.96
N LYS A 46 -2.35 -6.12 10.90
CA LYS A 46 -1.28 -6.93 11.51
C LYS A 46 -0.98 -8.16 10.68
N ALA A 47 0.31 -8.41 10.42
CA ALA A 47 0.79 -9.67 9.89
C ALA A 47 1.96 -10.19 10.75
N VAL A 48 1.74 -11.34 11.40
CA VAL A 48 2.64 -11.86 12.44
C VAL A 48 3.32 -13.12 11.95
N ALA A 49 4.63 -13.22 12.11
CA ALA A 49 5.38 -14.40 11.77
C ALA A 49 5.04 -15.55 12.75
N PRO A 50 4.52 -16.69 12.26
CA PRO A 50 4.32 -17.84 13.11
C PRO A 50 5.65 -18.36 13.66
N ALA A 51 5.64 -18.92 14.87
CA ALA A 51 6.84 -19.47 15.49
C ALA A 51 7.42 -20.64 14.68
N ASP A 52 6.57 -21.46 14.06
CA ASP A 52 6.97 -22.55 13.17
C ASP A 52 6.69 -22.19 11.70
N GLN A 53 7.71 -21.66 11.03
CA GLN A 53 7.66 -21.22 9.63
C GLN A 53 7.43 -22.38 8.66
N ASP A 54 8.02 -23.55 8.93
CA ASP A 54 7.92 -24.71 8.06
C ASP A 54 6.52 -25.34 8.13
N ALA A 55 5.97 -25.49 9.34
CA ALA A 55 4.60 -25.95 9.53
C ALA A 55 3.61 -24.98 8.88
N TYR A 56 3.81 -23.67 9.05
CA TYR A 56 2.93 -22.68 8.43
C TYR A 56 2.98 -22.75 6.89
N ARG A 57 4.18 -22.76 6.30
CA ARG A 57 4.36 -22.92 4.85
C ARG A 57 3.65 -24.16 4.31
N LYS A 58 3.76 -25.30 5.00
CA LYS A 58 3.08 -26.54 4.62
C LYS A 58 1.54 -26.40 4.71
N SER A 59 1.03 -25.69 5.71
CA SER A 59 -0.41 -25.51 5.90
C SER A 59 -1.08 -24.67 4.80
N ILE A 60 -0.33 -23.78 4.14
CA ILE A 60 -0.82 -22.92 3.05
C ILE A 60 -0.59 -23.51 1.65
N ALA A 61 0.27 -24.53 1.53
CA ALA A 61 0.54 -25.19 0.27
C ALA A 61 -0.72 -25.87 -0.30
N GLY A 62 -0.91 -25.80 -1.62
CA GLY A 62 -2.03 -26.47 -2.29
C GLY A 62 -3.41 -25.81 -2.11
N ARG A 63 -3.51 -24.66 -1.43
CA ARG A 63 -4.79 -23.95 -1.19
C ARG A 63 -5.27 -23.05 -2.35
N GLY A 64 -4.74 -23.25 -3.57
CA GLY A 64 -5.06 -22.39 -4.72
C GLY A 64 -4.66 -20.93 -4.49
N ILE A 65 -3.49 -20.69 -3.88
CA ILE A 65 -3.01 -19.35 -3.56
C ILE A 65 -2.48 -18.66 -4.82
N VAL A 66 -2.95 -17.44 -5.06
CA VAL A 66 -2.34 -16.50 -6.01
C VAL A 66 -1.38 -15.58 -5.24
N GLN A 67 -0.21 -15.28 -5.80
CA GLN A 67 0.74 -14.35 -5.19
C GLN A 67 0.83 -13.07 -6.01
N GLU A 68 0.81 -11.94 -5.32
CA GLU A 68 0.97 -10.60 -5.90
C GLU A 68 2.10 -9.86 -5.17
N THR A 69 2.88 -9.06 -5.91
CA THR A 69 4.01 -8.31 -5.34
C THR A 69 3.51 -7.14 -4.48
N CYS A 70 4.20 -6.91 -3.37
CA CYS A 70 4.00 -5.76 -2.48
C CYS A 70 5.26 -4.89 -2.43
N ALA A 71 5.09 -3.59 -2.23
CA ALA A 71 6.19 -2.70 -1.89
C ALA A 71 6.53 -2.86 -0.39
N TYR A 72 7.82 -2.91 -0.05
CA TYR A 72 8.25 -2.94 1.35
C TYR A 72 8.70 -1.55 1.81
N GLU A 73 8.01 -1.01 2.82
CA GLU A 73 8.37 0.23 3.50
C GLU A 73 9.25 -0.13 4.71
N SER A 74 10.58 -0.11 4.53
CA SER A 74 11.53 -0.58 5.54
C SER A 74 11.58 0.25 6.82
N ASP A 75 11.25 1.54 6.74
CA ASP A 75 11.23 2.47 7.87
C ASP A 75 10.06 2.24 8.84
N ALA A 76 8.91 1.82 8.30
CA ALA A 76 7.71 1.46 9.05
C ALA A 76 7.55 -0.06 9.23
N ALA A 77 8.39 -0.86 8.56
CA ALA A 77 8.30 -2.31 8.42
C ALA A 77 6.89 -2.77 8.01
N ILE A 78 6.38 -2.17 6.93
CA ILE A 78 5.07 -2.44 6.32
C ILE A 78 5.26 -3.06 4.94
N ALA A 79 4.48 -4.10 4.62
CA ALA A 79 4.25 -4.52 3.25
C ALA A 79 3.00 -3.81 2.71
N ASP A 80 3.16 -2.92 1.74
CA ASP A 80 2.07 -2.25 1.03
C ASP A 80 1.72 -3.04 -0.24
N CYS A 81 0.55 -3.66 -0.23
CA CYS A 81 0.06 -4.50 -1.31
C CYS A 81 -1.08 -3.82 -2.09
N GLY A 82 -1.16 -2.48 -2.04
CA GLY A 82 -2.16 -1.69 -2.76
C GLY A 82 -3.59 -2.03 -2.31
N GLU A 83 -4.44 -2.42 -3.25
CA GLU A 83 -5.84 -2.77 -2.97
C GLU A 83 -5.99 -3.99 -2.05
N ARG A 84 -4.94 -4.81 -1.91
CA ARG A 84 -4.93 -5.95 -0.97
C ARG A 84 -4.71 -5.53 0.47
N GLY A 85 -4.32 -4.28 0.70
CA GLY A 85 -4.09 -3.70 2.02
C GLY A 85 -2.61 -3.51 2.37
N ARG A 86 -2.40 -2.93 3.55
CA ARG A 86 -1.09 -2.63 4.12
C ARG A 86 -0.91 -3.42 5.41
N PHE A 87 0.23 -4.09 5.55
CA PHE A 87 0.47 -5.03 6.65
C PHE A 87 1.73 -4.68 7.44
N ALA A 88 1.58 -4.34 8.72
CA ALA A 88 2.69 -4.22 9.66
C ALA A 88 3.26 -5.61 9.99
N LEU A 89 4.53 -5.82 9.61
CA LEU A 89 5.21 -7.12 9.72
C LEU A 89 5.86 -7.28 11.10
N GLU A 90 5.45 -8.29 11.86
CA GLU A 90 5.92 -8.53 13.23
C GLU A 90 6.51 -9.94 13.38
N PRO A 91 7.81 -10.11 13.70
CA PRO A 91 8.87 -9.09 13.71
C PRO A 91 9.28 -8.69 12.28
N PRO A 92 9.85 -7.51 12.05
CA PRO A 92 10.29 -7.09 10.72
C PRO A 92 11.21 -8.10 10.01
N PRO A 93 11.26 -8.09 8.66
CA PRO A 93 12.33 -8.73 7.90
C PRO A 93 13.71 -8.26 8.38
N SER A 94 14.70 -9.14 8.32
CA SER A 94 16.08 -8.87 8.75
C SER A 94 16.83 -7.88 7.84
N GLY A 95 16.41 -7.74 6.58
CA GLY A 95 17.00 -6.82 5.59
C GLY A 95 16.09 -5.66 5.22
N LEU A 96 16.71 -4.53 4.86
CA LEU A 96 16.02 -3.30 4.44
C LEU A 96 15.52 -3.37 2.99
N ASP A 97 16.09 -4.27 2.18
CA ASP A 97 15.82 -4.52 0.76
C ASP A 97 14.90 -5.73 0.54
N ALA A 98 14.05 -6.04 1.53
CA ALA A 98 13.17 -7.19 1.46
C ALA A 98 12.18 -7.06 0.28
N SER A 99 12.07 -8.14 -0.50
CA SER A 99 11.02 -8.29 -1.52
C SER A 99 9.84 -9.03 -0.90
N CYS A 100 8.66 -8.41 -0.91
CA CYS A 100 7.46 -8.96 -0.29
C CYS A 100 6.40 -9.33 -1.34
N VAL A 101 5.66 -10.41 -1.08
CA VAL A 101 4.47 -10.82 -1.83
C VAL A 101 3.34 -11.12 -0.87
N VAL A 102 2.09 -10.84 -1.26
CA VAL A 102 0.89 -11.26 -0.55
C VAL A 102 0.31 -12.51 -1.21
N GLY A 103 -0.01 -13.51 -0.40
CA GLY A 103 -0.74 -14.70 -0.82
C GLY A 103 -2.24 -14.51 -0.63
N LEU A 104 -3.00 -14.73 -1.69
CA LEU A 104 -4.44 -14.55 -1.75
C LEU A 104 -5.17 -15.89 -1.91
N SER A 105 -6.23 -16.10 -1.13
CA SER A 105 -7.19 -17.18 -1.32
C SER A 105 -8.56 -16.58 -1.57
N ALA A 106 -9.19 -16.92 -2.70
CA ALA A 106 -10.45 -16.29 -3.14
C ALA A 106 -10.40 -14.75 -3.05
N SER A 107 -9.30 -14.15 -3.54
CA SER A 107 -9.02 -12.70 -3.52
C SER A 107 -8.80 -12.07 -2.15
N SER A 108 -8.82 -12.85 -1.06
CA SER A 108 -8.58 -12.36 0.30
C SER A 108 -7.13 -12.63 0.74
N PRO A 109 -6.43 -11.66 1.33
CA PRO A 109 -5.09 -11.86 1.91
C PRO A 109 -5.08 -12.93 2.99
N VAL A 110 -4.14 -13.86 2.90
CA VAL A 110 -3.96 -14.95 3.87
C VAL A 110 -2.59 -14.87 4.54
N PHE A 111 -1.55 -14.51 3.78
CA PHE A 111 -0.20 -14.35 4.29
C PHE A 111 0.56 -13.29 3.52
N VAL A 112 1.63 -12.77 4.12
CA VAL A 112 2.70 -12.06 3.43
C VAL A 112 3.97 -12.91 3.51
N LEU A 113 4.72 -13.01 2.42
CA LEU A 113 6.03 -13.64 2.38
C LEU A 113 7.04 -12.57 1.99
N CYS A 114 8.02 -12.31 2.86
CA CYS A 114 9.12 -11.41 2.53
C CYS A 114 10.44 -12.18 2.49
N THR A 115 11.28 -11.86 1.50
CA THR A 115 12.60 -12.43 1.32
C THR A 115 13.65 -11.33 1.34
N ALA A 116 14.67 -11.48 2.18
CA ALA A 116 15.83 -10.60 2.26
C ALA A 116 17.10 -11.46 2.20
N GLY A 117 17.91 -11.27 1.14
CA GLY A 117 19.05 -12.15 0.88
C GLY A 117 18.64 -13.62 0.73
N ALA A 118 19.18 -14.48 1.60
CA ALA A 118 18.87 -15.91 1.64
C ALA A 118 17.75 -16.28 2.63
N GLU A 119 17.21 -15.31 3.37
CA GLU A 119 16.18 -15.55 4.38
C GLU A 119 14.79 -15.22 3.84
N SER A 120 13.86 -16.16 4.01
CA SER A 120 12.44 -15.96 3.71
C SER A 120 11.61 -16.12 4.99
N LYS A 121 10.66 -15.23 5.23
CA LYS A 121 9.76 -15.27 6.37
C LYS A 121 8.31 -15.11 5.94
N PHE A 122 7.48 -16.05 6.37
CA PHE A 122 6.02 -16.00 6.25
C PHE A 122 5.43 -15.27 7.45
N TYR A 123 4.47 -14.40 7.15
CA TYR A 123 3.64 -13.68 8.09
C TYR A 123 2.20 -14.08 7.85
N GLN A 124 1.55 -14.58 8.90
CA GLN A 124 0.12 -14.82 8.87
C GLN A 124 -0.60 -13.48 8.97
N VAL A 125 -1.50 -13.20 8.02
CA VAL A 125 -2.39 -12.02 8.10
C VAL A 125 -3.48 -12.35 9.12
N GLY A 126 -3.62 -11.50 10.14
CA GLY A 126 -4.67 -11.62 11.13
C GLY A 126 -6.01 -11.15 10.56
N THR A 127 -7.06 -11.96 10.73
CA THR A 127 -8.46 -11.55 10.60
C THR A 127 -8.90 -10.78 11.83
#